data_AF-A0A7J4AX28-F1
#
_entry.id   AF-A0A7J4AX28-F1
#
_cell.length_a   1.000
_cell.length_b   1.000
_cell.length_c   1.000
_cell.angle_alpha   90.00
_cell.angle_beta   90.00
_cell.angle_gamma   90.00
#
_symmetry.space_group_name_H-M   'P 1'
#
loop_
_entity.id
_entity.type
_entity.pdbx_description
1 polymer ?
#
loop_
_entity_poly.entity_id
_entity_poly.type
_entity_poly.pdbx_seq_one_letter_code
_entity_poly.pdbx_strand_id
1 'polypeptide(L)'
;MWSKIVKCLENYPERLKVARVLVENGLSVRNGKIYLNEIEVPPVRIARVAGVDRRTVNETLNAIRTNHELKPIFEGLRSAGHSLKEIAKHLDLGVVEITPVDARIPGILASSASILAKAGLSIRQAIVDDPELSPEPKL
;
A
#
# COMPACT_ATOMS: atom_id res chain seq x y z
N MET A 1 6.00 -8.04 4.67
CA MET A 1 6.86 -7.24 3.77
C MET A 1 7.37 -6.01 4.49
N TRP A 2 6.45 -5.26 5.09
CA TRP A 2 6.71 -4.02 5.81
C TRP A 2 7.74 -4.20 6.93
N SER A 3 7.69 -5.32 7.64
CA SER A 3 8.69 -5.69 8.66
C SER A 3 10.15 -5.60 8.17
N LYS A 4 10.43 -6.00 6.92
CA LYS A 4 11.76 -5.87 6.31
C LYS A 4 12.14 -4.40 6.05
N ILE A 5 11.19 -3.62 5.53
CA ILE A 5 11.39 -2.18 5.28
C ILE A 5 11.70 -1.45 6.59
N VAL A 6 10.94 -1.74 7.65
CA VAL A 6 11.15 -1.19 8.99
C VAL A 6 12.55 -1.51 9.49
N LYS A 7 12.98 -2.78 9.41
CA LYS A 7 14.32 -3.18 9.83
C LYS A 7 15.43 -2.42 9.10
N CYS A 8 15.32 -2.23 7.79
CA CYS A 8 16.35 -1.50 7.03
C CYS A 8 16.38 0.01 7.32
N LEU A 9 15.29 0.60 7.80
CA LEU A 9 15.14 2.04 8.02
C LEU A 9 14.91 2.41 9.49
N GLU A 10 15.13 1.48 10.43
CA GLU A 10 14.78 1.62 11.85
C GLU A 10 15.43 2.85 12.51
N ASN A 11 16.65 3.19 12.09
CA ASN A 11 17.41 4.34 12.60
C ASN A 11 17.02 5.67 11.94
N TYR A 12 16.05 5.65 11.01
CA TYR A 12 15.67 6.81 10.19
C TYR A 12 14.14 6.97 10.15
N PRO A 13 13.52 7.47 11.23
CA PRO A 13 12.06 7.53 11.36
C PRO A 13 11.39 8.40 10.28
N GLU A 14 12.03 9.46 9.81
CA GLU A 14 11.48 10.25 8.70
C GLU A 14 11.51 9.49 7.36
N ARG A 15 12.51 8.64 7.13
CA ARG A 15 12.58 7.80 5.93
C ARG A 15 11.51 6.73 5.94
N LEU A 16 11.15 6.23 7.13
CA LEU A 16 10.00 5.32 7.32
C LEU A 16 8.68 5.97 6.91
N LYS A 17 8.46 7.26 7.20
CA LYS A 17 7.28 8.01 6.73
C LYS A 17 7.22 8.06 5.20
N VAL A 18 8.35 8.32 4.55
CA VAL A 18 8.44 8.31 3.08
C VAL A 18 8.16 6.92 2.53
N ALA A 19 8.80 5.88 3.08
CA ALA A 19 8.59 4.50 2.65
C ALA A 19 7.13 4.06 2.79
N ARG A 20 6.45 4.47 3.87
CA ARG A 20 5.02 4.23 4.10
C ARG A 20 4.18 4.81 2.96
N VAL A 21 4.38 6.09 2.63
CA VAL A 21 3.66 6.75 1.53
C VAL A 21 3.89 6.02 0.20
N LEU A 22 5.11 5.58 -0.07
CA LEU A 22 5.42 4.85 -1.30
C LEU A 22 4.66 3.51 -1.35
N VAL A 23 4.65 2.74 -0.26
CA VAL A 23 4.00 1.43 -0.19
C VAL A 23 2.47 1.55 -0.27
N GLU A 24 1.87 2.42 0.53
CA GLU A 24 0.40 2.61 0.59
C GLU A 24 -0.19 3.08 -0.75
N ASN A 25 0.62 3.76 -1.58
CA ASN A 25 0.18 4.25 -2.89
C ASN A 25 0.68 3.39 -4.07
N GLY A 26 1.42 2.31 -3.80
CA GLY A 26 2.01 1.46 -4.85
C GLY A 26 2.99 2.21 -5.76
N LEU A 27 3.75 3.15 -5.20
CA LEU A 27 4.73 3.96 -5.93
C LEU A 27 6.05 3.21 -6.04
N SER A 28 6.53 3.02 -7.26
CA SER A 28 7.86 2.45 -7.50
C SER A 28 8.96 3.48 -7.42
N VAL A 29 10.17 3.02 -7.12
CA VAL A 29 11.40 3.80 -7.21
C VAL A 29 12.29 3.19 -8.28
N ARG A 30 12.51 3.90 -9.39
CA ARG A 30 13.31 3.44 -10.52
C ARG A 30 14.33 4.52 -10.87
N ASN A 31 15.62 4.17 -10.93
CA ASN A 31 16.71 5.10 -11.27
C ASN A 31 16.70 6.40 -10.43
N GLY A 32 16.35 6.32 -9.15
CA GLY A 32 16.30 7.48 -8.24
C GLY A 32 15.10 8.41 -8.47
N LYS A 33 14.11 7.98 -9.26
CA LYS A 33 12.86 8.69 -9.50
C LYS A 33 11.68 7.86 -8.98
N ILE A 34 10.59 8.54 -8.67
CA ILE A 34 9.37 7.93 -8.11
C ILE A 34 8.34 7.83 -9.23
N TYR A 35 7.63 6.71 -9.30
CA TYR A 35 6.62 6.50 -10.33
C TYR A 35 5.31 5.93 -9.77
N LEU A 36 4.20 6.52 -10.19
CA LEU A 36 2.90 5.88 -10.16
C LEU A 36 2.70 5.16 -11.49
N ASN A 37 2.92 3.85 -11.50
CA ASN A 37 3.00 3.07 -12.73
C ASN A 37 4.03 3.69 -13.70
N GLU A 38 3.59 4.31 -14.81
CA GLU A 38 4.49 4.98 -15.77
C GLU A 38 4.53 6.51 -15.64
N ILE A 39 3.83 7.07 -14.65
CA ILE A 39 3.79 8.51 -14.40
C ILE A 39 4.87 8.88 -13.39
N GLU A 40 5.82 9.73 -13.77
CA GLU A 40 6.85 10.24 -12.86
C GLU A 40 6.24 11.20 -11.83
N VAL A 41 6.51 10.96 -10.54
CA VAL A 41 6.01 11.74 -9.42
C VAL A 41 7.13 12.60 -8.81
N PRO A 42 6.99 13.93 -8.75
CA PRO A 42 8.02 14.78 -8.17
C PRO A 42 8.23 14.53 -6.67
N PRO A 43 9.49 14.44 -6.18
CA PRO A 43 9.79 14.22 -4.76
C PRO A 43 9.14 15.21 -3.80
N VAL A 44 8.94 16.46 -4.24
CA VAL A 44 8.28 17.50 -3.42
C VAL A 44 6.83 17.16 -3.07
N ARG A 45 6.13 16.43 -3.95
CA ARG A 45 4.75 16.01 -3.70
C ARG A 45 4.71 14.90 -2.64
N ILE A 46 5.67 13.99 -2.70
CA ILE A 46 5.84 12.92 -1.70
C ILE A 46 6.24 13.51 -0.34
N ALA A 47 7.17 14.46 -0.33
CA ALA A 47 7.60 15.16 0.90
C ALA A 47 6.42 15.79 1.63
N ARG A 48 5.54 16.48 0.90
CA ARG A 48 4.33 17.11 1.44
C ARG A 48 3.38 16.08 2.07
N VAL A 49 3.14 14.95 1.41
CA VAL A 49 2.23 13.90 1.93
C VAL A 49 2.85 13.20 3.14
N ALA A 50 4.15 12.92 3.12
CA ALA A 50 4.86 12.29 4.22
C ALA A 50 5.13 13.24 5.41
N GLY A 51 4.93 14.56 5.23
CA GLY A 51 5.20 15.57 6.25
C GLY A 51 6.70 15.69 6.59
N VAL A 52 7.57 15.62 5.58
CA VAL A 52 9.03 15.68 5.73
C VAL A 52 9.65 16.66 4.72
N ASP A 53 10.93 16.97 4.87
CA ASP A 53 11.66 17.78 3.88
C ASP A 53 11.93 17.00 2.57
N ARG A 54 12.04 17.74 1.45
CA ARG A 54 12.37 17.15 0.15
C ARG A 54 13.73 16.42 0.17
N ARG A 55 14.70 16.87 0.97
CA ARG A 55 16.00 16.21 1.14
C ARG A 55 15.83 14.82 1.74
N THR A 56 14.98 14.68 2.77
CA THR A 56 14.65 13.38 3.37
C THR A 56 14.12 12.41 2.30
N VAL A 57 13.26 12.86 1.39
CA VAL A 57 12.79 12.02 0.28
C VAL A 57 13.96 11.55 -0.60
N ASN A 58 14.82 12.45 -1.04
CA ASN A 58 15.97 12.08 -1.88
C ASN A 58 16.93 11.11 -1.17
N GLU A 59 17.15 11.30 0.13
CA GLU A 59 17.95 10.38 0.94
C GLU A 59 17.31 9.00 1.03
N THR A 60 15.98 8.93 1.20
CA THR A 60 15.23 7.66 1.16
C THR A 60 15.39 6.98 -0.20
N LEU A 61 15.27 7.71 -1.31
CA LEU A 61 15.46 7.14 -2.65
C LEU A 61 16.88 6.60 -2.84
N ASN A 62 17.88 7.31 -2.31
CA ASN A 62 19.26 6.84 -2.34
C ASN A 62 19.43 5.57 -1.49
N ALA A 63 18.88 5.55 -0.28
CA ALA A 63 18.92 4.38 0.61
C ALA A 63 18.25 3.15 -0.04
N ILE A 64 17.09 3.33 -0.68
CA ILE A 64 16.40 2.27 -1.43
C ILE A 64 17.29 1.76 -2.57
N ARG A 65 17.90 2.67 -3.34
CA ARG A 65 18.73 2.32 -4.50
C ARG A 65 19.97 1.51 -4.12
N THR A 66 20.61 1.84 -2.99
CA THR A 66 21.87 1.21 -2.56
C THR A 66 21.66 -0.04 -1.70
N ASN A 67 20.46 -0.25 -1.15
CA ASN A 67 20.15 -1.39 -0.29
C ASN A 67 19.60 -2.56 -1.13
N HIS A 68 20.29 -3.69 -1.11
CA HIS A 68 19.94 -4.90 -1.87
C HIS A 68 18.61 -5.56 -1.45
N GLU A 69 18.14 -5.33 -0.22
CA GLU A 69 16.83 -5.81 0.24
C GLU A 69 15.69 -4.86 -0.17
N LEU A 70 15.91 -3.55 -0.09
CA LEU A 70 14.87 -2.55 -0.41
C LEU A 70 14.66 -2.40 -1.91
N LYS A 71 15.74 -2.39 -2.70
CA LYS A 71 15.69 -2.17 -4.14
C LYS A 71 14.67 -3.05 -4.88
N PRO A 72 14.69 -4.39 -4.77
CA PRO A 72 13.74 -5.24 -5.51
C PRO A 72 12.29 -5.03 -5.08
N ILE A 73 12.05 -4.66 -3.81
CA ILE A 73 10.70 -4.34 -3.32
C ILE A 73 10.19 -3.08 -4.00
N PHE A 74 10.93 -1.97 -3.88
CA PHE A 74 10.47 -0.67 -4.40
C PHE A 74 10.54 -0.55 -5.92
N GLU A 75 11.41 -1.30 -6.62
CA GLU A 75 11.37 -1.36 -8.09
C GLU A 75 10.15 -2.15 -8.60
N GLY A 76 9.71 -3.15 -7.84
CA GLY A 76 8.58 -4.02 -8.18
C GLY A 76 7.20 -3.50 -7.78
N LEU A 77 7.12 -2.51 -6.87
CA LEU A 77 5.86 -1.91 -6.44
C LEU A 77 5.08 -1.33 -7.62
N ARG A 78 3.78 -1.59 -7.68
CA ARG A 78 2.88 -1.00 -8.65
C ARG A 78 1.54 -0.72 -7.99
N SER A 79 0.84 0.30 -8.47
CA SER A 79 -0.52 0.57 -8.02
C SER A 79 -1.45 -0.50 -8.61
N ALA A 80 -2.22 -1.16 -7.74
CA ALA A 80 -3.14 -2.25 -8.11
C ALA A 80 -4.42 -1.78 -8.83
N GLY A 81 -4.58 -0.47 -9.04
CA GLY A 81 -5.73 0.11 -9.72
C GLY A 81 -6.70 0.84 -8.78
N HIS A 82 -7.90 1.11 -9.29
CA HIS A 82 -8.88 1.96 -8.63
C HIS A 82 -9.63 1.23 -7.53
N SER A 83 -9.78 1.85 -6.35
CA SER A 83 -10.80 1.43 -5.38
C SER A 83 -12.19 1.86 -5.87
N LEU A 84 -13.11 0.90 -5.97
CA LEU A 84 -14.51 1.18 -6.34
C LEU A 84 -15.34 1.68 -5.14
N LYS A 85 -14.81 1.64 -3.91
CA LYS A 85 -15.54 1.93 -2.66
C LYS A 85 -16.32 3.25 -2.73
N GLU A 86 -15.65 4.34 -3.08
CA GLU A 86 -16.25 5.70 -3.09
C GLU A 86 -17.21 5.93 -4.25
N ILE A 87 -17.14 5.13 -5.32
CA ILE A 87 -17.99 5.27 -6.51
C ILE A 87 -19.02 4.15 -6.65
N ALA A 88 -19.05 3.19 -5.72
CA ALA A 88 -19.89 2.00 -5.80
C ALA A 88 -21.37 2.34 -6.01
N LYS A 89 -21.88 3.34 -5.26
CA LYS A 89 -23.27 3.80 -5.35
C LYS A 89 -23.61 4.34 -6.74
N HIS A 90 -22.69 5.01 -7.42
CA HIS A 90 -22.89 5.52 -8.78
C HIS A 90 -22.86 4.42 -9.85
N LEU A 91 -22.36 3.24 -9.50
CA LEU A 91 -22.27 2.06 -10.36
C LEU A 91 -23.33 1.00 -10.00
N ASP A 92 -24.30 1.35 -9.15
CA ASP A 92 -25.31 0.44 -8.60
C ASP A 92 -24.69 -0.79 -7.90
N LEU A 93 -23.55 -0.60 -7.25
CA LEU A 93 -22.84 -1.62 -6.47
C LEU A 93 -23.04 -1.40 -4.96
N GLY A 94 -23.07 -2.52 -4.22
CA GLY A 94 -22.96 -2.52 -2.77
C GLY A 94 -21.49 -2.59 -2.31
N VAL A 95 -21.22 -2.07 -1.11
CA VAL A 95 -19.93 -2.21 -0.42
C VAL A 95 -20.16 -2.97 0.89
N VAL A 96 -19.33 -3.97 1.14
CA VAL A 96 -19.26 -4.68 2.41
C VAL A 96 -17.87 -4.45 2.97
N GLU A 97 -17.79 -3.98 4.21
CA GLU A 97 -16.54 -3.82 4.95
C GLU A 97 -16.51 -4.85 6.07
N ILE A 98 -15.45 -5.64 6.13
CA ILE A 98 -15.26 -6.70 7.12
C ILE A 98 -14.17 -6.24 8.07
N THR A 99 -14.54 -6.07 9.35
CA THR A 99 -13.59 -5.80 10.43
C THR A 99 -13.36 -7.09 11.22
N PRO A 100 -12.26 -7.81 10.99
CA PRO A 100 -11.96 -9.02 11.75
C PRO A 100 -11.51 -8.68 13.16
N VAL A 101 -11.75 -9.61 14.10
CA VAL A 101 -11.18 -9.51 15.46
C VAL A 101 -9.65 -9.66 15.46
N ASP A 102 -9.11 -10.43 14.51
CA ASP A 102 -7.69 -10.53 14.21
C ASP A 102 -7.53 -10.85 12.72
N ALA A 103 -6.93 -9.93 11.94
CA ALA A 103 -6.73 -10.09 10.51
C ALA A 103 -5.68 -11.14 10.11
N ARG A 104 -4.96 -11.71 11.09
CA ARG A 104 -4.02 -12.82 10.84
C ARG A 104 -4.72 -14.17 10.79
N ILE A 105 -5.99 -14.25 11.18
CA ILE A 105 -6.76 -15.49 11.15
C ILE A 105 -6.93 -15.94 9.69
N PRO A 106 -6.44 -17.13 9.31
CA PRO A 106 -6.61 -17.65 7.96
C PRO A 106 -8.08 -17.85 7.60
N GLY A 107 -8.42 -17.62 6.33
CA GLY A 107 -9.73 -17.97 5.79
C GLY A 107 -10.81 -16.90 5.87
N ILE A 108 -10.57 -15.72 6.46
CA ILE A 108 -11.56 -14.62 6.54
C ILE A 108 -12.15 -14.31 5.16
N LEU A 109 -11.30 -14.03 4.17
CA LEU A 109 -11.73 -13.73 2.81
C LEU A 109 -12.48 -14.91 2.16
N ALA A 110 -12.00 -16.14 2.37
CA ALA A 110 -12.60 -17.35 1.80
C ALA A 110 -14.00 -17.62 2.38
N SER A 111 -14.16 -17.46 3.69
CA SER A 111 -15.44 -17.59 4.39
C SER A 111 -16.43 -16.52 3.94
N SER A 112 -16.00 -15.26 3.88
CA SER A 112 -16.85 -14.15 3.41
C SER A 112 -17.27 -14.34 1.95
N ALA A 113 -16.34 -14.71 1.08
CA ALA A 113 -16.66 -14.99 -0.32
C ALA A 113 -17.63 -16.18 -0.47
N SER A 114 -17.47 -17.21 0.35
CA SER A 114 -18.38 -18.37 0.35
C SER A 114 -19.80 -18.00 0.78
N ILE A 115 -19.96 -17.10 1.76
CA ILE A 115 -21.27 -16.62 2.20
C ILE A 115 -21.95 -15.82 1.08
N LEU A 116 -21.22 -14.89 0.46
CA LEU A 116 -21.74 -14.07 -0.64
C LEU A 116 -22.15 -14.95 -1.84
N ALA A 117 -21.33 -15.94 -2.20
CA ALA A 117 -21.62 -16.87 -3.28
C ALA A 117 -22.88 -17.71 -3.00
N LYS A 118 -23.08 -18.20 -1.77
CA LYS A 118 -24.29 -18.94 -1.36
C LYS A 118 -25.56 -18.07 -1.44
N ALA A 119 -25.43 -16.76 -1.25
CA ALA A 119 -26.51 -15.80 -1.42
C ALA A 119 -26.73 -15.39 -2.90
N GLY A 120 -25.97 -15.93 -3.85
CA GLY A 120 -26.06 -15.59 -5.27
C GLY A 120 -25.44 -14.23 -5.64
N LEU A 121 -24.56 -13.69 -4.78
CA LEU A 121 -23.92 -12.39 -4.99
C LEU A 121 -22.53 -12.55 -5.60
N SER A 122 -22.25 -11.82 -6.68
CA SER A 122 -20.92 -11.77 -7.31
C SER A 122 -20.03 -10.71 -6.67
N ILE A 123 -18.74 -11.03 -6.46
CA ILE A 123 -17.74 -10.07 -5.97
C ILE A 123 -17.02 -9.45 -7.17
N ARG A 124 -17.12 -8.12 -7.30
CA ARG A 124 -16.44 -7.38 -8.38
C ARG A 124 -15.02 -6.96 -8.03
N GLN A 125 -14.79 -6.65 -6.76
CA GLN A 125 -13.49 -6.25 -6.24
C GLN A 125 -13.42 -6.66 -4.77
N ALA A 126 -12.25 -7.17 -4.36
CA ALA A 126 -11.89 -7.37 -2.97
C ALA A 126 -10.57 -6.63 -2.73
N ILE A 127 -10.54 -5.74 -1.74
CA ILE A 127 -9.35 -4.98 -1.33
C ILE A 127 -9.07 -5.39 0.11
N VAL A 128 -7.81 -5.67 0.43
CA VAL A 128 -7.42 -6.12 1.77
C VAL A 128 -6.26 -5.26 2.23
N ASP A 129 -6.39 -4.70 3.43
CA ASP A 129 -5.29 -3.99 4.08
C ASP A 129 -4.20 -4.97 4.53
N ASP A 130 -2.94 -4.55 4.48
CA ASP A 130 -1.83 -5.30 5.08
C ASP A 130 -1.84 -5.10 6.62
N PRO A 131 -2.01 -6.17 7.42
CA PRO A 131 -2.00 -6.09 8.88
C PRO A 131 -0.68 -5.58 9.48
N GLU A 132 0.44 -5.63 8.75
CA GLU A 132 1.70 -5.04 9.19
C GLU A 132 1.71 -3.51 9.06
N LEU A 133 0.84 -2.94 8.21
CA LEU A 133 0.80 -1.52 7.88
C LEU A 133 -0.34 -0.77 8.56
N SER A 134 -1.51 -1.40 8.67
CA SER A 134 -2.70 -0.83 9.28
C SER A 134 -2.89 -1.38 10.71
N PRO A 135 -3.09 -0.52 11.73
CA PRO A 135 -3.37 -0.98 13.09
C PRO A 135 -4.73 -1.65 13.23
N GLU A 136 -5.68 -1.29 12.36
CA GLU A 136 -7.02 -1.87 12.29
C GLU A 136 -7.30 -2.27 10.83
N PRO A 137 -6.68 -3.37 10.34
CA PRO A 137 -6.80 -3.79 8.95
C PRO A 137 -8.21 -4.26 8.62
N LYS A 138 -8.71 -3.85 7.47
CA LYS A 138 -10.05 -4.19 6.98
C LYS A 138 -9.99 -4.93 5.63
N LEU A 139 -11.09 -5.60 5.31
CA LEU A 139 -11.36 -6.23 4.01
C LEU A 139 -12.63 -5.66 3.38
#